data_AF-A0A2W6A8L5-F1
#
_entry.id   AF-A0A2W6A8L5-F1
#
_cell.length_a   1.000
_cell.length_b   1.000
_cell.length_c   1.000
_cell.angle_alpha   90.00
_cell.angle_beta   90.00
_cell.angle_gamma   90.00
#
_symmetry.space_group_name_H-M   'P 1'
#
loop_
_entity.id
_entity.type
_entity.pdbx_description
1 polymer ?
#
loop_
_entity_poly.entity_id
_entity_poly.type
_entity_poly.pdbx_seq_one_letter_code
_entity_poly.pdbx_strand_id
1 'polypeptide(L)'
;MTLNDLEDVLRRVYLEGAAPKPLHLLPALREVRAGKLIGEAAKGVQTSAANLRRVVEASDPVAHLLGAPAADHSAKADKVRATIGQLIIGNLAERVFEDTYRRTVGSTELQLQDDRSGGGDTDYLVRNGQGRQVFRLNIKFHGSQFRKAQELVGLAPEDCFALATYKIYSALQKQEREHLPYIFVVVGVPNLTGAVVGAAIPPELIEFATMARHAPRLEGKRKVEDAIVSALTSRPADFGLSQTLDGFLEQIRNAVWRVLSARRADELLRKQLFERAYALRVRGFAMNYRGAELDMHFSISTDLHPLEDMLRILRDDGLHALSVYLERGTY
;
A
#
# COMPACT_ATOMS: atom_id res chain seq x y z
N MET A 1 -13.35 8.42 21.12
CA MET A 1 -12.10 9.20 21.18
C MET A 1 -12.42 10.59 21.70
N THR A 2 -11.79 11.01 22.80
CA THR A 2 -11.89 12.38 23.32
C THR A 2 -10.99 13.33 22.52
N LEU A 3 -11.09 14.65 22.76
CA LEU A 3 -10.18 15.62 22.17
C LEU A 3 -8.71 15.35 22.52
N ASN A 4 -8.43 15.02 23.79
CA ASN A 4 -7.07 14.75 24.25
C ASN A 4 -6.49 13.51 23.57
N ASP A 5 -7.29 12.43 23.49
CA ASP A 5 -6.88 11.20 22.79
C ASP A 5 -6.52 11.48 21.32
N LEU A 6 -7.34 12.29 20.64
CA LEU A 6 -7.10 12.66 19.24
C LEU A 6 -5.84 13.51 19.08
N GLU A 7 -5.60 14.47 19.97
CA GLU A 7 -4.38 15.26 19.94
C GLU A 7 -3.12 14.40 20.15
N ASP A 8 -3.17 13.46 21.08
CA ASP A 8 -2.05 12.55 21.35
C ASP A 8 -1.78 11.63 20.16
N VAL A 9 -2.84 11.09 19.52
CA VAL A 9 -2.71 10.34 18.26
C VAL A 9 -2.08 11.21 17.17
N LEU A 10 -2.57 12.43 16.97
CA LEU A 10 -2.04 13.33 15.93
C LEU A 10 -0.57 13.67 16.18
N ARG A 11 -0.16 13.91 17.43
CA ARG A 11 1.26 14.15 17.77
C ARG A 11 2.13 12.94 17.48
N ARG A 12 1.67 11.73 17.83
CA ARG A 12 2.41 10.49 17.59
C ARG A 12 2.52 10.18 16.10
N VAL A 13 1.49 10.43 15.30
CA VAL A 13 1.47 10.15 13.86
C VAL A 13 2.19 11.23 13.05
N TYR A 14 2.02 12.51 13.39
CA TYR A 14 2.48 13.67 12.59
C TYR A 14 3.62 14.47 13.25
N LEU A 15 4.54 13.86 14.01
CA LEU A 15 5.61 14.53 14.78
C LEU A 15 6.18 15.83 14.17
N GLU A 16 6.57 15.79 12.88
CA GLU A 16 7.18 16.92 12.16
C GLU A 16 6.28 17.51 11.05
N GLY A 17 5.06 16.98 10.91
CA GLY A 17 4.14 17.30 9.83
C GLY A 17 2.89 18.05 10.31
N ALA A 18 2.27 18.79 9.40
CA ALA A 18 0.95 19.35 9.66
C ALA A 18 -0.09 18.22 9.70
N ALA A 19 -0.92 18.19 10.75
CA ALA A 19 -2.10 17.34 10.78
C ALA A 19 -3.02 17.67 9.57
N PRO A 20 -3.81 16.70 9.09
CA PRO A 20 -4.68 16.90 7.92
C PRO A 20 -5.74 17.98 8.20
N LYS A 21 -6.18 18.68 7.16
CA LYS A 21 -7.32 19.61 7.29
C LYS A 21 -8.62 18.81 7.47
N PRO A 22 -9.49 19.17 8.43
CA PRO A 22 -9.43 20.38 9.27
C PRO A 22 -8.78 20.16 10.66
N LEU A 23 -8.27 18.97 10.98
CA LEU A 23 -7.64 18.64 12.27
C LEU A 23 -6.39 19.46 12.61
N HIS A 24 -5.73 20.10 11.64
CA HIS A 24 -4.68 21.11 11.90
C HIS A 24 -5.07 22.25 12.84
N LEU A 25 -6.37 22.45 13.12
CA LEU A 25 -6.87 23.50 14.02
C LEU A 25 -6.82 23.09 15.50
N LEU A 26 -6.65 21.81 15.82
CA LEU A 26 -6.67 21.32 17.21
C LEU A 26 -5.56 21.94 18.10
N PRO A 27 -4.30 22.07 17.64
CA PRO A 27 -3.28 22.77 18.42
C PRO A 27 -3.68 24.19 18.81
N ALA A 28 -4.28 24.95 17.89
CA ALA A 28 -4.75 26.32 18.16
C ALA A 28 -5.94 26.36 19.13
N LEU A 29 -6.85 25.39 19.06
CA LEU A 29 -7.93 25.24 20.05
C LEU A 29 -7.37 25.10 21.47
N ARG A 30 -6.33 24.28 21.65
CA ARG A 30 -5.65 24.10 22.93
C ARG A 30 -4.99 25.39 23.43
N GLU A 31 -4.31 26.11 22.54
CA GLU A 31 -3.68 27.40 22.90
C GLU A 31 -4.72 28.43 23.37
N VAL A 32 -5.87 28.52 22.70
CA VAL A 32 -6.95 29.43 23.12
C VAL A 32 -7.53 29.01 24.47
N ARG A 33 -7.72 27.71 24.70
CA ARG A 33 -8.16 27.19 26.02
C ARG A 33 -7.14 27.45 27.13
N ALA A 34 -5.85 27.56 26.79
CA ALA A 34 -4.78 27.95 27.70
C ALA A 34 -4.65 29.49 27.88
N GLY A 35 -5.56 30.28 27.31
CA GLY A 35 -5.62 31.73 27.48
C GLY A 35 -4.96 32.55 26.38
N LYS A 36 -4.44 31.93 25.31
CA LYS A 36 -3.88 32.66 24.16
C LYS A 36 -4.97 33.41 23.40
N LEU A 37 -4.66 34.60 22.90
CA LEU A 37 -5.58 35.38 22.09
C LEU A 37 -5.91 34.65 20.78
N ILE A 38 -7.20 34.59 20.44
CA ILE A 38 -7.70 33.82 19.30
C ILE A 38 -7.08 34.25 17.96
N GLY A 39 -6.77 35.54 17.80
CA GLY A 39 -6.12 36.07 16.60
C GLY A 39 -4.68 35.56 16.42
N GLU A 40 -3.95 35.36 17.52
CA GLU A 40 -2.59 34.85 17.50
C GLU A 40 -2.56 33.34 17.24
N ALA A 41 -3.44 32.59 17.93
CA ALA A 41 -3.60 31.15 17.72
C ALA A 41 -4.03 30.84 16.27
N ALA A 42 -4.96 31.61 15.71
CA ALA A 42 -5.43 31.43 14.34
C ALA A 42 -4.32 31.65 13.30
N LYS A 43 -3.45 32.66 13.50
CA LYS A 43 -2.28 32.90 12.63
C LYS A 43 -1.30 31.71 12.66
N GLY A 44 -1.06 31.14 13.84
CA GLY A 44 -0.13 30.01 14.01
C GLY A 44 -0.49 28.77 13.20
N VAL A 45 -1.78 28.54 12.93
CA VAL A 45 -2.29 27.40 12.14
C VAL A 45 -2.85 27.82 10.78
N GLN A 46 -2.55 29.04 10.33
CA GLN A 46 -2.96 29.58 9.02
C GLN A 46 -4.49 29.52 8.77
N THR A 47 -5.27 29.94 9.77
CA THR A 47 -6.74 30.06 9.65
C THR A 47 -7.23 31.47 10.01
N SER A 48 -8.51 31.75 9.78
CA SER A 48 -9.12 33.01 10.21
C SER A 48 -9.57 32.93 11.69
N ALA A 49 -9.47 34.05 12.41
CA ALA A 49 -9.95 34.13 13.79
C ALA A 49 -11.44 33.78 13.90
N ALA A 50 -12.25 34.14 12.90
CA ALA A 50 -13.67 33.79 12.83
C ALA A 50 -13.89 32.27 12.71
N ASN A 51 -13.08 31.58 11.90
CA ASN A 51 -13.17 30.13 11.77
C ASN A 51 -12.75 29.42 13.07
N LEU A 52 -11.63 29.83 13.67
CA LEU A 52 -11.18 29.27 14.95
C LEU A 52 -12.21 29.52 16.06
N ARG A 53 -12.87 30.70 16.08
CA ARG A 53 -13.93 31.03 17.05
C ARG A 53 -15.07 30.04 17.00
N ARG A 54 -15.56 29.68 15.81
CA ARG A 54 -16.62 28.68 15.63
C ARG A 54 -16.23 27.31 16.19
N VAL A 55 -14.95 26.93 16.07
CA VAL A 55 -14.43 25.67 16.61
C VAL A 55 -14.37 25.71 18.14
N VAL A 56 -13.92 26.83 18.71
CA VAL A 56 -13.83 27.03 20.17
C VAL A 56 -15.21 27.03 20.83
N GLU A 57 -16.19 27.66 20.19
CA GLU A 57 -17.58 27.79 20.69
C GLU A 57 -18.43 26.54 20.46
N ALA A 58 -17.95 25.58 19.66
CA ALA A 58 -18.67 24.33 19.43
C ALA A 58 -18.72 23.48 20.71
N SER A 59 -19.91 22.93 21.01
CA SER A 59 -20.09 21.99 22.14
C SER A 59 -19.23 20.73 21.99
N ASP A 60 -19.07 20.26 20.75
CA ASP A 60 -18.13 19.21 20.37
C ASP A 60 -17.24 19.72 19.23
N PRO A 61 -16.04 20.23 19.54
CA PRO A 61 -15.10 20.73 18.54
C PRO A 61 -14.64 19.65 17.54
N VAL A 62 -14.55 18.38 17.96
CA VAL A 62 -14.11 17.29 17.08
C VAL A 62 -15.20 16.97 16.07
N ALA A 63 -16.45 16.83 16.53
CA ALA A 63 -17.59 16.64 15.64
C ALA A 63 -17.80 17.83 14.69
N HIS A 64 -17.60 19.05 15.19
CA HIS A 64 -17.66 20.26 14.37
C HIS A 64 -16.63 20.23 13.24
N LEU A 65 -15.38 19.88 13.55
CA LEU A 65 -14.31 19.80 12.56
C LEU A 65 -14.57 18.69 11.53
N LEU A 66 -14.94 17.51 11.98
CA LEU A 66 -15.09 16.35 11.10
C LEU A 66 -16.42 16.33 10.34
N GLY A 67 -17.43 17.08 10.80
CA GLY A 67 -18.74 17.20 10.19
C GLY A 67 -19.72 16.08 10.54
N ALA A 68 -19.40 15.28 11.56
CA ALA A 68 -20.27 14.25 12.11
C ALA A 68 -19.87 13.99 13.57
N PRO A 69 -20.81 13.63 14.46
CA PRO A 69 -20.46 13.11 15.77
C PRO A 69 -19.60 11.85 15.63
N ALA A 70 -18.77 11.57 16.63
CA ALA A 70 -18.05 10.30 16.74
C ALA A 70 -19.08 9.17 16.92
N ALA A 71 -19.69 8.74 15.83
CA ALA A 71 -20.61 7.61 15.84
C ALA A 71 -19.84 6.32 16.15
N ASP A 72 -20.50 5.38 16.80
CA ASP A 72 -19.94 4.05 17.04
C ASP A 72 -19.72 3.36 15.69
N HIS A 73 -18.47 3.40 15.23
CA HIS A 73 -18.03 2.78 14.00
C HIS A 73 -17.35 1.43 14.26
N SER A 74 -17.58 0.82 15.42
CA SER A 74 -16.99 -0.48 15.82
C SER A 74 -17.12 -1.54 14.73
N ALA A 75 -18.31 -1.70 14.13
CA ALA A 75 -18.54 -2.67 13.05
C ALA A 75 -17.71 -2.42 11.76
N LYS A 76 -17.15 -1.22 11.60
CA LYS A 76 -16.29 -0.84 10.46
C LYS A 76 -14.80 -0.86 10.81
N ALA A 77 -14.47 -0.92 12.09
CA ALA A 77 -13.09 -0.90 12.59
C ALA A 77 -12.29 -2.11 12.06
N ASP A 78 -12.90 -3.30 11.98
CA ASP A 78 -12.22 -4.50 11.48
C ASP A 78 -11.78 -4.37 10.03
N LYS A 79 -12.61 -3.76 9.18
CA LYS A 79 -12.25 -3.51 7.78
C LYS A 79 -11.13 -2.49 7.66
N VAL A 80 -11.17 -1.43 8.46
CA VAL A 80 -10.11 -0.40 8.50
C VAL A 80 -8.81 -1.01 9.01
N ARG A 81 -8.87 -1.82 10.07
CA ARG A 81 -7.76 -2.58 10.64
C ARG A 81 -7.10 -3.48 9.60
N ALA A 82 -7.89 -4.28 8.88
CA ALA A 82 -7.38 -5.13 7.82
C ALA A 82 -6.76 -4.32 6.67
N THR A 83 -7.36 -3.16 6.35
CA THR A 83 -6.82 -2.25 5.32
C THR A 83 -5.45 -1.71 5.72
N ILE A 84 -5.30 -1.15 6.93
CA ILE A 84 -4.02 -0.61 7.39
C ILE A 84 -2.98 -1.74 7.54
N GLY A 85 -3.38 -2.91 8.04
CA GLY A 85 -2.50 -4.06 8.09
C GLY A 85 -1.99 -4.47 6.70
N GLN A 86 -2.84 -4.43 5.67
CA GLN A 86 -2.41 -4.68 4.29
C GLN A 86 -1.38 -3.65 3.79
N LEU A 87 -1.51 -2.38 4.17
CA LEU A 87 -0.56 -1.34 3.82
C LEU A 87 0.78 -1.49 4.53
N ILE A 88 0.75 -1.84 5.82
CA ILE A 88 1.97 -2.16 6.58
C ILE A 88 2.71 -3.29 5.88
N ILE A 89 2.02 -4.39 5.55
CA ILE A 89 2.63 -5.53 4.86
C ILE A 89 3.25 -5.10 3.51
N GLY A 90 2.53 -4.30 2.72
CA GLY A 90 3.06 -3.76 1.47
C GLY A 90 4.37 -3.00 1.69
N ASN A 91 4.41 -2.12 2.69
CA ASN A 91 5.61 -1.36 3.04
C ASN A 91 6.76 -2.25 3.55
N LEU A 92 6.47 -3.29 4.33
CA LEU A 92 7.48 -4.26 4.78
C LEU A 92 8.03 -5.08 3.61
N ALA A 93 7.18 -5.52 2.68
CA ALA A 93 7.60 -6.23 1.48
C ALA A 93 8.51 -5.37 0.60
N GLU A 94 8.13 -4.10 0.37
CA GLU A 94 8.95 -3.11 -0.32
C GLU A 94 10.35 -2.98 0.30
N ARG A 95 10.45 -2.86 1.63
CA ARG A 95 11.76 -2.79 2.33
C ARG A 95 12.60 -4.04 2.13
N VAL A 96 12.00 -5.23 2.27
CA VAL A 96 12.71 -6.50 2.05
C VAL A 96 13.19 -6.63 0.60
N PHE A 97 12.38 -6.18 -0.35
CA PHE A 97 12.79 -6.13 -1.75
C PHE A 97 13.97 -5.19 -1.97
N GLU A 98 13.93 -3.96 -1.43
CA GLU A 98 15.04 -3.01 -1.52
C GLU A 98 16.34 -3.60 -0.97
N ASP A 99 16.30 -4.22 0.21
CA ASP A 99 17.47 -4.85 0.83
C ASP A 99 17.99 -6.04 0.01
N THR A 100 17.08 -6.82 -0.60
CA THR A 100 17.45 -7.94 -1.46
C THR A 100 18.08 -7.46 -2.75
N TYR A 101 17.50 -6.44 -3.39
CA TYR A 101 18.05 -5.83 -4.60
C TYR A 101 19.43 -5.24 -4.36
N ARG A 102 19.61 -4.45 -3.28
CA ARG A 102 20.89 -3.82 -2.93
C ARG A 102 21.98 -4.85 -2.62
N ARG A 103 21.64 -5.95 -1.94
CA ARG A 103 22.62 -7.02 -1.63
C ARG A 103 23.02 -7.82 -2.88
N THR A 104 22.09 -8.07 -3.79
CA THR A 104 22.34 -8.95 -4.95
C THR A 104 22.92 -8.20 -6.15
N VAL A 105 22.38 -7.03 -6.48
CA VAL A 105 22.80 -6.23 -7.65
C VAL A 105 23.86 -5.22 -7.24
N GLY A 106 23.59 -4.41 -6.20
CA GLY A 106 24.55 -3.61 -5.44
C GLY A 106 25.54 -2.71 -6.19
N SER A 107 25.36 -2.48 -7.49
CA SER A 107 26.36 -1.83 -8.34
C SER A 107 26.01 -0.37 -8.62
N THR A 108 27.03 0.44 -8.92
CA THR A 108 26.84 1.82 -9.40
C THR A 108 26.14 1.87 -10.76
N GLU A 109 26.16 0.75 -11.50
CA GLU A 109 25.61 0.65 -12.84
C GLU A 109 24.10 0.43 -12.86
N LEU A 110 23.46 -0.07 -11.80
CA LEU A 110 22.02 -0.30 -11.75
C LEU A 110 21.46 0.13 -10.40
N GLN A 111 20.80 1.28 -10.40
CA GLN A 111 20.29 1.94 -9.20
C GLN A 111 18.78 1.82 -9.12
N LEU A 112 18.29 1.40 -7.95
CA LEU A 112 16.87 1.37 -7.63
C LEU A 112 16.44 2.74 -7.12
N GLN A 113 15.51 3.39 -7.83
CA GLN A 113 14.89 4.66 -7.44
C GLN A 113 13.43 4.44 -7.04
N ASP A 114 13.04 5.00 -5.90
CA ASP A 114 11.66 5.06 -5.42
C ASP A 114 10.79 5.99 -6.30
N ASP A 115 9.65 5.48 -6.77
CA ASP A 115 8.65 6.20 -7.59
C ASP A 115 7.25 6.22 -6.93
N ARG A 116 7.14 5.76 -5.68
CA ARG A 116 5.84 5.59 -4.97
C ARG A 116 5.08 6.91 -4.78
N SER A 117 5.78 8.05 -4.74
CA SER A 117 5.17 9.37 -4.59
C SER A 117 4.37 9.84 -5.82
N GLY A 118 4.54 9.19 -6.98
CA GLY A 118 3.88 9.58 -8.24
C GLY A 118 2.39 9.22 -8.33
N GLY A 119 1.86 8.45 -7.37
CA GLY A 119 0.45 8.01 -7.38
C GLY A 119 0.10 7.06 -8.53
N GLY A 120 1.10 6.45 -9.17
CA GLY A 120 0.92 5.46 -10.25
C GLY A 120 1.20 4.03 -9.78
N ASP A 121 0.90 3.04 -10.62
CA ASP A 121 1.10 1.63 -10.29
C ASP A 121 2.58 1.19 -10.18
N THR A 122 3.55 2.10 -10.27
CA THR A 122 4.98 1.80 -10.27
C THR A 122 5.57 2.13 -8.90
N ASP A 123 6.24 1.17 -8.29
CA ASP A 123 6.87 1.35 -6.98
C ASP A 123 8.33 1.77 -7.12
N TYR A 124 9.04 1.17 -8.09
CA TYR A 124 10.43 1.50 -8.36
C TYR A 124 10.74 1.64 -9.85
N LEU A 125 11.68 2.54 -10.13
CA LEU A 125 12.41 2.62 -11.40
C LEU A 125 13.81 2.06 -11.19
N VAL A 126 14.29 1.25 -12.12
CA VAL A 126 15.73 0.97 -12.18
C VAL A 126 16.37 1.85 -13.23
N ARG A 127 17.48 2.48 -12.87
CA ARG A 127 18.29 3.33 -13.74
C ARG A 127 19.68 2.78 -13.90
N ASN A 128 20.26 2.96 -15.08
CA ASN A 128 21.66 2.61 -15.31
C ASN A 128 22.63 3.66 -14.72
N GLY A 129 23.93 3.40 -14.77
CA GLY A 129 24.98 4.33 -14.30
C GLY A 129 25.03 5.69 -15.00
N GLN A 130 24.33 5.84 -16.14
CA GLN A 130 24.14 7.12 -16.85
C GLN A 130 22.84 7.84 -16.46
N GLY A 131 22.09 7.30 -15.49
CA GLY A 131 20.81 7.82 -15.05
C GLY A 131 19.65 7.53 -16.00
N ARG A 132 19.83 6.70 -17.04
CA ARG A 132 18.74 6.30 -17.95
C ARG A 132 17.88 5.22 -17.30
N GLN A 133 16.57 5.37 -17.36
CA GLN A 133 15.62 4.34 -16.90
C GLN A 133 15.71 3.09 -17.78
N VAL A 134 15.71 1.91 -17.15
CA VAL A 134 15.88 0.62 -17.81
C VAL A 134 14.71 -0.34 -17.62
N PHE A 135 14.05 -0.34 -16.46
CA PHE A 135 12.79 -1.07 -16.25
C PHE A 135 12.00 -0.49 -15.08
N ARG A 136 10.70 -0.85 -15.03
CA ARG A 136 9.76 -0.50 -13.96
C ARG A 136 9.45 -1.74 -13.13
N LEU A 137 9.33 -1.55 -11.82
CA LEU A 137 8.97 -2.60 -10.88
C LEU A 137 7.71 -2.22 -10.12
N ASN A 138 6.90 -3.23 -9.83
CA ASN A 138 5.75 -3.10 -8.95
C ASN A 138 5.66 -4.32 -8.04
N ILE A 139 5.73 -4.09 -6.74
CA ILE A 139 5.70 -5.12 -5.71
C ILE A 139 4.25 -5.56 -5.47
N LYS A 140 4.06 -6.86 -5.34
CA LYS A 140 2.75 -7.49 -5.13
C LYS A 140 2.89 -8.51 -4.01
N PHE A 141 2.31 -8.16 -2.87
CA PHE A 141 2.22 -9.07 -1.74
C PHE A 141 0.96 -9.95 -1.84
N HIS A 142 1.12 -11.24 -1.58
CA HIS A 142 0.02 -12.20 -1.50
C HIS A 142 0.14 -13.03 -0.22
N GLY A 143 -0.81 -12.88 0.71
CA GLY A 143 -0.85 -13.69 1.94
C GLY A 143 -2.16 -14.45 2.18
N SER A 144 -3.21 -14.08 1.45
CA SER A 144 -4.52 -14.71 1.54
C SER A 144 -4.70 -15.71 0.41
N GLN A 145 -4.91 -16.99 0.74
CA GLN A 145 -5.16 -18.02 -0.25
C GLN A 145 -6.54 -17.89 -0.89
N PHE A 146 -6.61 -18.08 -2.20
CA PHE A 146 -7.89 -18.27 -2.88
C PHE A 146 -8.38 -19.70 -2.64
N ARG A 147 -9.05 -19.94 -1.50
CA ARG A 147 -9.45 -21.30 -1.05
C ARG A 147 -10.24 -22.11 -2.07
N LYS A 148 -11.01 -21.44 -2.94
CA LYS A 148 -11.80 -22.08 -4.01
C LYS A 148 -11.08 -22.12 -5.36
N ALA A 149 -9.77 -21.83 -5.42
CA ALA A 149 -9.02 -21.78 -6.67
C ALA A 149 -9.16 -23.06 -7.49
N GLN A 150 -9.18 -24.22 -6.85
CA GLN A 150 -9.29 -25.50 -7.54
C GLN A 150 -10.62 -25.65 -8.28
N GLU A 151 -11.72 -25.28 -7.62
CA GLU A 151 -13.08 -25.31 -8.17
C GLU A 151 -13.25 -24.24 -9.25
N LEU A 152 -12.75 -23.03 -8.98
CA LEU A 152 -13.11 -21.86 -9.77
C LEU A 152 -12.16 -21.62 -10.92
N VAL A 153 -10.85 -21.86 -10.79
CA VAL A 153 -9.84 -21.56 -11.83
C VAL A 153 -8.85 -22.72 -12.08
N GLY A 154 -9.08 -23.88 -11.49
CA GLY A 154 -8.27 -25.08 -11.71
C GLY A 154 -6.85 -25.02 -11.14
N LEU A 155 -6.57 -24.10 -10.19
CA LEU A 155 -5.27 -23.96 -9.54
C LEU A 155 -5.33 -24.39 -8.07
N ALA A 156 -4.23 -24.89 -7.51
CA ALA A 156 -4.15 -25.17 -6.08
C ALA A 156 -4.20 -23.84 -5.28
N PRO A 157 -4.95 -23.77 -4.16
CA PRO A 157 -5.06 -22.53 -3.35
C PRO A 157 -3.73 -21.92 -2.91
N GLU A 158 -2.74 -22.76 -2.60
CA GLU A 158 -1.38 -22.40 -2.21
C GLU A 158 -0.49 -21.94 -3.37
N ASP A 159 -0.89 -22.26 -4.61
CA ASP A 159 -0.17 -21.94 -5.84
C ASP A 159 -0.89 -20.85 -6.65
N CYS A 160 -1.91 -20.19 -6.09
CA CYS A 160 -2.78 -19.28 -6.83
C CYS A 160 -2.55 -17.81 -6.44
N PHE A 161 -1.99 -17.04 -7.36
CA PHE A 161 -1.81 -15.60 -7.25
C PHE A 161 -2.80 -14.85 -8.15
N ALA A 162 -3.49 -13.84 -7.62
CA ALA A 162 -4.43 -13.02 -8.38
C ALA A 162 -3.83 -11.65 -8.71
N LEU A 163 -3.98 -11.21 -9.96
CA LEU A 163 -3.62 -9.87 -10.41
C LEU A 163 -4.75 -9.27 -11.23
N ALA A 164 -5.18 -8.07 -10.85
CA ALA A 164 -6.22 -7.35 -11.55
C ALA A 164 -5.83 -7.10 -13.02
N THR A 165 -6.73 -7.44 -13.92
CA THR A 165 -6.50 -7.35 -15.38
C THR A 165 -6.23 -5.93 -15.85
N TYR A 166 -6.82 -4.90 -15.23
CA TYR A 166 -6.50 -3.51 -15.54
C TYR A 166 -5.05 -3.15 -15.19
N LYS A 167 -4.44 -3.77 -14.16
CA LYS A 167 -3.02 -3.54 -13.81
C LYS A 167 -2.11 -4.15 -14.87
N ILE A 168 -2.46 -5.31 -15.40
CA ILE A 168 -1.76 -5.92 -16.54
C ILE A 168 -1.82 -4.98 -17.75
N TYR A 169 -3.02 -4.50 -18.09
CA TYR A 169 -3.21 -3.56 -19.20
C TYR A 169 -2.44 -2.25 -19.00
N SER A 170 -2.54 -1.62 -17.81
CA SER A 170 -1.80 -0.39 -17.48
C SER A 170 -0.28 -0.58 -17.56
N ALA A 171 0.24 -1.72 -17.11
CA ALA A 171 1.65 -2.06 -17.20
C ALA A 171 2.11 -2.20 -18.66
N LEU A 172 1.33 -2.88 -19.51
CA LEU A 172 1.61 -2.97 -20.94
C LEU A 172 1.59 -1.61 -21.64
N GLN A 173 0.58 -0.78 -21.37
CA GLN A 173 0.50 0.57 -21.95
C GLN A 173 1.73 1.41 -21.60
N LYS A 174 2.21 1.33 -20.35
CA LYS A 174 3.47 1.98 -19.93
C LYS A 174 4.67 1.39 -20.67
N GLN A 175 4.77 0.07 -20.76
CA GLN A 175 5.85 -0.62 -21.45
C GLN A 175 5.91 -0.27 -22.94
N GLU A 176 4.77 -0.21 -23.63
CA GLU A 176 4.68 0.11 -25.06
C GLU A 176 5.02 1.58 -25.33
N ARG A 177 4.54 2.50 -24.50
CA ARG A 177 4.82 3.93 -24.64
C ARG A 177 6.29 4.28 -24.39
N GLU A 178 6.91 3.62 -23.42
CA GLU A 178 8.27 3.96 -22.97
C GLU A 178 9.34 3.04 -23.58
N HIS A 179 8.93 1.93 -24.21
CA HIS A 179 9.83 0.85 -24.66
C HIS A 179 10.73 0.32 -23.54
N LEU A 180 10.17 0.19 -22.33
CA LEU A 180 10.87 -0.28 -21.14
C LEU A 180 10.09 -1.43 -20.49
N PRO A 181 10.74 -2.54 -20.12
CA PRO A 181 10.07 -3.64 -19.44
C PRO A 181 9.35 -3.21 -18.16
N TYR A 182 8.18 -3.79 -17.93
CA TYR A 182 7.43 -3.66 -16.69
C TYR A 182 7.35 -5.01 -15.99
N ILE A 183 7.73 -5.07 -14.73
CA ILE A 183 7.85 -6.31 -13.97
C ILE A 183 7.03 -6.22 -12.70
N PHE A 184 6.18 -7.22 -12.49
CA PHE A 184 5.54 -7.46 -11.20
C PHE A 184 6.47 -8.34 -10.37
N VAL A 185 6.87 -7.86 -9.19
CA VAL A 185 7.65 -8.64 -8.23
C VAL A 185 6.69 -9.14 -7.15
N VAL A 186 6.52 -10.45 -7.06
CA VAL A 186 5.51 -11.10 -6.25
C VAL A 186 6.16 -11.81 -5.07
N VAL A 187 5.61 -11.61 -3.87
CA VAL A 187 5.99 -12.37 -2.67
C VAL A 187 4.76 -13.01 -2.05
N GLY A 188 4.84 -14.33 -1.86
CA GLY A 188 3.81 -15.14 -1.23
C GLY A 188 4.19 -15.49 0.21
N VAL A 189 3.43 -15.02 1.21
CA VAL A 189 3.64 -15.38 2.62
C VAL A 189 2.34 -15.95 3.19
N PRO A 190 2.15 -17.28 3.16
CA PRO A 190 0.91 -17.90 3.60
C PRO A 190 0.51 -17.46 5.01
N ASN A 191 -0.76 -17.09 5.18
CA ASN A 191 -1.38 -16.67 6.44
C ASN A 191 -0.91 -15.31 7.01
N LEU A 192 0.07 -14.64 6.41
CA LEU A 192 0.40 -13.27 6.76
C LEU A 192 -0.56 -12.31 6.04
N THR A 193 -1.75 -12.11 6.62
CA THR A 193 -2.82 -11.28 6.03
C THR A 193 -2.89 -9.90 6.67
N GLY A 194 -3.54 -8.95 5.99
CA GLY A 194 -3.83 -7.64 6.57
C GLY A 194 -4.61 -7.71 7.89
N ALA A 195 -5.42 -8.74 8.10
CA ALA A 195 -6.10 -8.95 9.39
C ALA A 195 -5.11 -9.35 10.50
N VAL A 196 -4.16 -10.24 10.21
CA VAL A 196 -3.12 -10.68 11.15
C VAL A 196 -2.22 -9.51 11.56
N VAL A 197 -1.70 -8.77 10.58
CA VAL A 197 -0.86 -7.60 10.87
C VAL A 197 -1.67 -6.48 11.50
N GLY A 198 -2.93 -6.30 11.06
CA GLY A 198 -3.84 -5.32 11.62
C GLY A 198 -4.19 -5.56 13.10
N ALA A 199 -4.17 -6.81 13.56
CA ALA A 199 -4.40 -7.16 14.96
C ALA A 199 -3.34 -6.58 15.91
N ALA A 200 -2.12 -6.35 15.41
CA ALA A 200 -1.05 -5.73 16.19
C ALA A 200 -1.22 -4.21 16.34
N ILE A 201 -2.06 -3.56 15.52
CA ILE A 201 -2.16 -2.10 15.50
C ILE A 201 -2.87 -1.60 16.78
N PRO A 202 -2.30 -0.60 17.49
CA PRO A 202 -2.92 0.01 18.66
C PRO A 202 -4.37 0.47 18.39
N PRO A 203 -5.34 0.14 19.26
CA PRO A 203 -6.76 0.43 19.04
C PRO A 203 -7.06 1.89 18.74
N GLU A 204 -6.35 2.82 19.38
CA GLU A 204 -6.54 4.27 19.20
C GLU A 204 -6.21 4.72 17.77
N LEU A 205 -5.26 4.07 17.09
CA LEU A 205 -4.94 4.39 15.69
C LEU A 205 -6.02 3.87 14.74
N ILE A 206 -6.62 2.72 15.06
CA ILE A 206 -7.75 2.18 14.30
C ILE A 206 -8.99 3.04 14.49
N GLU A 207 -9.25 3.50 15.71
CA GLU A 207 -10.35 4.43 15.98
C GLU A 207 -10.16 5.74 15.21
N PHE A 208 -8.95 6.32 15.24
CA PHE A 208 -8.61 7.51 14.47
C PHE A 208 -8.79 7.31 12.96
N ALA A 209 -8.25 6.23 12.40
CA ALA A 209 -8.41 5.94 10.98
C ALA A 209 -9.87 5.70 10.57
N THR A 210 -10.65 5.05 11.43
CA THR A 210 -12.07 4.79 11.19
C THR A 210 -12.85 6.10 11.18
N MET A 211 -12.61 6.95 12.17
CA MET A 211 -13.17 8.30 12.23
C MET A 211 -12.78 9.12 10.99
N ALA A 212 -11.50 9.11 10.60
CA ALA A 212 -11.00 9.83 9.44
C ALA A 212 -11.65 9.39 8.13
N ARG A 213 -11.80 8.08 7.93
CA ARG A 213 -12.42 7.50 6.73
C ARG A 213 -13.87 7.95 6.56
N HIS A 214 -14.60 8.07 7.66
CA HIS A 214 -16.03 8.41 7.67
C HIS A 214 -16.32 9.90 7.86
N ALA A 215 -15.34 10.71 8.25
CA ALA A 215 -15.49 12.15 8.40
C ALA A 215 -15.84 12.84 7.05
N PRO A 216 -17.00 13.51 6.93
CA PRO A 216 -17.38 14.20 5.69
C PRO A 216 -16.45 15.36 5.33
N ARG A 217 -15.91 16.07 6.32
CA ARG A 217 -15.11 17.29 6.12
C ARG A 217 -13.60 17.04 6.05
N LEU A 218 -13.14 15.82 6.30
CA LEU A 218 -11.72 15.50 6.30
C LEU A 218 -11.21 15.31 4.87
N GLU A 219 -10.25 16.13 4.48
CA GLU A 219 -9.56 16.03 3.20
C GLU A 219 -8.44 14.97 3.27
N GLY A 220 -8.14 14.33 2.14
CA GLY A 220 -6.98 13.45 2.05
C GLY A 220 -7.03 12.23 2.97
N LYS A 221 -8.20 11.61 3.15
CA LYS A 221 -8.41 10.43 4.00
C LYS A 221 -7.37 9.32 3.79
N ARG A 222 -6.98 9.11 2.54
CA ARG A 222 -5.94 8.15 2.18
C ARG A 222 -4.56 8.51 2.78
N LYS A 223 -4.20 9.80 2.75
CA LYS A 223 -2.97 10.30 3.38
C LYS A 223 -2.94 10.09 4.88
N VAL A 224 -4.10 9.97 5.54
CA VAL A 224 -4.17 9.61 6.96
C VAL A 224 -3.77 8.16 7.18
N GLU A 225 -4.30 7.23 6.36
CA GLU A 225 -3.89 5.82 6.40
C GLU A 225 -2.37 5.70 6.14
N ASP A 226 -1.86 6.40 5.12
CA ASP A 226 -0.43 6.38 4.77
C ASP A 226 0.45 6.98 5.89
N ALA A 227 0.00 8.05 6.56
CA ALA A 227 0.71 8.65 7.69
C ALA A 227 0.78 7.70 8.90
N ILE A 228 -0.33 7.00 9.20
CA ILE A 228 -0.35 5.96 10.25
C ILE A 228 0.64 4.85 9.91
N VAL A 229 0.60 4.32 8.69
CA VAL A 229 1.53 3.28 8.24
C VAL A 229 2.98 3.74 8.37
N SER A 230 3.29 4.95 7.87
CA SER A 230 4.63 5.53 7.95
C SER A 230 5.13 5.65 9.38
N ALA A 231 4.29 6.13 10.31
CA ALA A 231 4.65 6.22 11.72
C ALA A 231 4.92 4.83 12.33
N LEU A 232 4.02 3.87 12.08
CA LEU A 232 4.13 2.51 12.60
C LEU A 232 5.37 1.77 12.08
N THR A 233 5.73 1.94 10.80
CA THR A 233 6.87 1.23 10.22
C THR A 233 8.19 1.95 10.38
N SER A 234 8.21 3.28 10.52
CA SER A 234 9.47 4.05 10.67
C SER A 234 9.88 4.22 12.13
N ARG A 235 8.92 4.21 13.06
CA ARG A 235 9.16 4.37 14.50
C ARG A 235 8.39 3.32 15.32
N PRO A 236 8.58 2.02 15.05
CA PRO A 236 7.78 0.97 15.69
C PRO A 236 7.92 0.93 17.22
N ALA A 237 9.06 1.38 17.77
CA ALA A 237 9.29 1.44 19.21
C ALA A 237 8.29 2.38 19.93
N ASP A 238 7.93 3.51 19.31
CA ASP A 238 6.96 4.49 19.85
C ASP A 238 5.54 3.91 19.99
N PHE A 239 5.30 2.75 19.40
CA PHE A 239 4.03 2.03 19.39
C PHE A 239 4.14 0.62 20.00
N GLY A 240 5.31 0.25 20.55
CA GLY A 240 5.54 -1.08 21.10
C GLY A 240 5.49 -2.21 20.06
N LEU A 241 5.77 -1.92 18.78
CA LEU A 241 5.61 -2.87 17.68
C LEU A 241 6.92 -3.46 17.14
N SER A 242 8.10 -3.06 17.66
CA SER A 242 9.39 -3.44 17.06
C SER A 242 9.53 -4.94 16.85
N GLN A 243 9.39 -5.74 17.92
CA GLN A 243 9.52 -7.20 17.86
C GLN A 243 8.48 -7.84 16.93
N THR A 244 7.25 -7.33 16.94
CA THR A 244 6.17 -7.84 16.10
C THR A 244 6.43 -7.58 14.62
N LEU A 245 6.85 -6.36 14.25
CA LEU A 245 7.18 -6.04 12.87
C LEU A 245 8.45 -6.76 12.40
N ASP A 246 9.43 -6.95 13.28
CA ASP A 246 10.62 -7.75 12.99
C ASP A 246 10.24 -9.19 12.65
N GLY A 247 9.31 -9.79 13.42
CA GLY A 247 8.78 -11.13 13.13
C GLY A 247 8.03 -11.23 11.79
N PHE A 248 7.35 -10.17 11.35
CA PHE A 248 6.75 -10.12 10.01
C PHE A 248 7.80 -9.93 8.91
N LEU A 249 8.80 -9.07 9.14
CA LEU A 249 9.92 -8.87 8.22
C LEU A 249 10.71 -10.15 8.00
N GLU A 250 10.96 -10.93 9.05
CA GLU A 250 11.61 -12.24 8.99
C GLU A 250 10.83 -13.21 8.09
N GLN A 251 9.51 -13.30 8.27
CA GLN A 251 8.65 -14.15 7.44
C GLN A 251 8.71 -13.75 5.97
N ILE A 252 8.68 -12.44 5.68
CA ILE A 252 8.77 -11.91 4.31
C ILE A 252 10.17 -12.14 3.71
N ARG A 253 11.24 -11.99 4.50
CA ARG A 253 12.62 -12.28 4.09
C ARG A 253 12.83 -13.73 3.70
N ASN A 254 12.21 -14.65 4.44
CA ASN A 254 12.34 -16.09 4.22
C ASN A 254 11.36 -16.64 3.17
N ALA A 255 10.49 -15.81 2.61
CA ALA A 255 9.53 -16.20 1.60
C ALA A 255 10.18 -16.33 0.22
N VAL A 256 9.57 -17.12 -0.65
CA VAL A 256 10.02 -17.24 -2.05
C VAL A 256 9.50 -16.04 -2.84
N TRP A 257 10.44 -15.24 -3.33
CA TRP A 257 10.17 -14.11 -4.21
C TRP A 257 10.15 -14.55 -5.67
N ARG A 258 9.17 -14.04 -6.41
CA ARG A 258 8.89 -14.42 -7.80
C ARG A 258 8.71 -13.16 -8.65
N VAL A 259 8.79 -13.29 -9.96
CA VAL A 259 8.57 -12.21 -10.91
C VAL A 259 7.64 -12.66 -12.04
N LEU A 260 6.93 -11.69 -12.60
CA LEU A 260 6.08 -11.82 -13.78
C LEU A 260 6.26 -10.59 -14.65
N SER A 261 6.73 -10.73 -15.88
CA SER A 261 6.74 -9.59 -16.82
C SER A 261 5.31 -9.23 -17.26
N ALA A 262 5.07 -7.96 -17.58
CA ALA A 262 3.79 -7.53 -18.12
C ALA A 262 3.44 -8.23 -19.45
N ARG A 263 4.45 -8.53 -20.29
CA ARG A 263 4.26 -9.29 -21.54
C ARG A 263 3.80 -10.72 -21.25
N ARG A 264 4.46 -11.43 -20.33
CA ARG A 264 4.02 -12.78 -19.91
C ARG A 264 2.62 -12.75 -19.32
N ALA A 265 2.33 -11.79 -18.45
CA ALA A 265 1.01 -11.63 -17.85
C ALA A 265 -0.08 -11.46 -18.92
N ASP A 266 0.16 -10.63 -19.94
CA ASP A 266 -0.76 -10.43 -21.07
C ASP A 266 -0.91 -11.69 -21.92
N GLU A 267 0.18 -12.36 -22.26
CA GLU A 267 0.12 -13.59 -23.03
C GLU A 267 -0.71 -14.66 -22.34
N LEU A 268 -0.48 -14.86 -21.04
CA LEU A 268 -1.25 -15.81 -20.24
C LEU A 268 -2.71 -15.38 -20.14
N LEU A 269 -2.97 -14.09 -19.92
CA LEU A 269 -4.34 -13.55 -19.90
C LEU A 269 -5.07 -13.84 -21.21
N ARG A 270 -4.43 -13.64 -22.37
CA ARG A 270 -5.05 -13.93 -23.67
C ARG A 270 -5.26 -15.42 -23.89
N LYS A 271 -4.28 -16.24 -23.52
CA LYS A 271 -4.28 -17.70 -23.72
C LYS A 271 -5.27 -18.43 -22.80
N GLN A 272 -5.51 -17.90 -21.60
CA GLN A 272 -6.23 -18.59 -20.53
C GLN A 272 -7.37 -17.73 -19.95
N LEU A 273 -7.90 -16.80 -20.75
CA LEU A 273 -8.87 -15.79 -20.32
C LEU A 273 -10.08 -16.43 -19.63
N PHE A 274 -10.66 -17.46 -20.24
CA PHE A 274 -11.89 -18.08 -19.73
C PHE A 274 -11.60 -19.08 -18.61
N GLU A 275 -10.42 -19.68 -18.59
CA GLU A 275 -9.96 -20.64 -17.59
C GLU A 275 -9.64 -19.93 -16.27
N ARG A 276 -8.91 -18.81 -16.34
CA ARG A 276 -8.26 -18.20 -15.17
C ARG A 276 -8.80 -16.82 -14.77
N ALA A 277 -9.64 -16.18 -15.58
CA ALA A 277 -10.41 -15.00 -15.16
C ALA A 277 -11.87 -15.39 -14.83
N TYR A 278 -12.08 -16.00 -13.65
CA TYR A 278 -13.38 -16.54 -13.22
C TYR A 278 -14.55 -15.56 -13.37
N ALA A 279 -14.31 -14.28 -13.11
CA ALA A 279 -15.32 -13.24 -13.18
C ALA A 279 -16.02 -13.15 -14.56
N LEU A 280 -15.33 -13.50 -15.66
CA LEU A 280 -15.90 -13.51 -17.01
C LEU A 280 -16.91 -14.65 -17.23
N ARG A 281 -16.86 -15.70 -16.41
CA ARG A 281 -17.84 -16.80 -16.44
C ARG A 281 -19.09 -16.53 -15.61
N VAL A 282 -19.09 -15.46 -14.81
CA VAL A 282 -20.22 -15.13 -13.92
C VAL A 282 -21.07 -14.02 -14.52
N ARG A 283 -22.29 -14.37 -14.92
CA ARG A 283 -23.26 -13.37 -15.38
C ARG A 283 -23.56 -12.37 -14.27
N GLY A 284 -23.40 -11.08 -14.57
CA GLY A 284 -23.64 -10.01 -13.60
C GLY A 284 -22.61 -9.94 -12.48
N PHE A 285 -21.37 -10.41 -12.69
CA PHE A 285 -20.31 -10.43 -11.67
C PHE A 285 -20.20 -9.12 -10.87
N ALA A 286 -20.15 -7.97 -11.55
CA ALA A 286 -20.04 -6.67 -10.88
C ALA A 286 -21.20 -6.38 -9.91
N MET A 287 -22.42 -6.81 -10.23
CA MET A 287 -23.57 -6.67 -9.33
C MET A 287 -23.49 -7.67 -8.17
N ASN A 288 -23.21 -8.95 -8.49
CA ASN A 288 -23.17 -10.03 -7.52
C ASN A 288 -22.06 -9.86 -6.48
N TYR A 289 -20.95 -9.23 -6.87
CA TYR A 289 -19.75 -9.03 -6.06
C TYR A 289 -19.46 -7.54 -5.77
N ARG A 290 -20.47 -6.67 -5.88
CA ARG A 290 -20.42 -5.25 -5.46
C ARG A 290 -19.21 -4.49 -6.02
N GLY A 291 -18.90 -4.70 -7.30
CA GLY A 291 -17.78 -4.05 -7.99
C GLY A 291 -16.41 -4.62 -7.64
N ALA A 292 -16.31 -5.91 -7.27
CA ALA A 292 -15.03 -6.60 -7.14
C ALA A 292 -14.19 -6.48 -8.43
N GLU A 293 -12.86 -6.46 -8.27
CA GLU A 293 -11.92 -6.37 -9.39
C GLU A 293 -12.02 -7.61 -10.30
N LEU A 294 -11.77 -7.40 -11.60
CA LEU A 294 -11.66 -8.48 -12.58
C LEU A 294 -10.23 -9.02 -12.54
N ASP A 295 -10.03 -10.11 -11.80
CA ASP A 295 -8.70 -10.70 -11.59
C ASP A 295 -8.38 -11.85 -12.55
N MET A 296 -7.14 -11.86 -13.01
CA MET A 296 -6.49 -13.01 -13.64
C MET A 296 -5.73 -13.79 -12.57
N HIS A 297 -5.88 -15.11 -12.56
CA HIS A 297 -5.21 -15.99 -11.60
C HIS A 297 -4.03 -16.69 -12.26
N PHE A 298 -2.89 -16.75 -11.57
CA PHE A 298 -1.62 -17.30 -12.03
C PHE A 298 -1.17 -18.41 -11.08
N SER A 299 -0.58 -19.46 -11.64
CA SER A 299 0.21 -20.45 -10.92
C SER A 299 1.54 -19.84 -10.49
N ILE A 300 1.79 -19.74 -9.19
CA ILE A 300 3.02 -19.17 -8.64
C ILE A 300 4.25 -20.01 -9.07
N SER A 301 4.09 -21.33 -9.12
CA SER A 301 5.16 -22.27 -9.46
C SER A 301 5.40 -22.39 -10.96
N THR A 302 4.35 -22.31 -11.79
CA THR A 302 4.44 -22.59 -13.24
C THR A 302 4.51 -21.33 -14.10
N ASP A 303 3.81 -20.26 -13.72
CA ASP A 303 3.70 -19.06 -14.55
C ASP A 303 4.71 -17.97 -14.18
N LEU A 304 5.22 -18.00 -12.95
CA LEU A 304 6.13 -17.01 -12.40
C LEU A 304 7.54 -17.58 -12.21
N HIS A 305 8.53 -16.71 -12.39
CA HIS A 305 9.94 -17.08 -12.30
C HIS A 305 10.56 -16.65 -10.95
N PRO A 306 11.55 -17.36 -10.41
CA PRO A 306 12.27 -16.93 -9.21
C PRO A 306 12.89 -15.54 -9.38
N LEU A 307 12.73 -14.66 -8.39
CA LEU A 307 13.36 -13.33 -8.39
C LEU A 307 14.89 -13.44 -8.44
N GLU A 308 15.45 -14.42 -7.73
CA GLU A 308 16.90 -14.65 -7.67
C GLU A 308 17.51 -14.91 -9.05
N ASP A 309 16.81 -15.65 -9.91
CA ASP A 309 17.26 -15.92 -11.28
C ASP A 309 17.28 -14.63 -12.11
N MET A 310 16.23 -13.82 -12.01
CA MET A 310 16.17 -12.53 -12.70
C MET A 310 17.30 -11.60 -12.25
N LEU A 311 17.54 -11.49 -10.94
CA LEU A 311 18.60 -10.64 -10.39
C LEU A 311 20.00 -11.17 -10.74
N ARG A 312 20.17 -12.49 -10.82
CA ARG A 312 21.41 -13.13 -11.25
C ARG A 312 21.71 -12.83 -12.71
N ILE A 313 20.75 -13.01 -13.63
CA ILE A 313 20.91 -12.63 -15.05
C ILE A 313 21.24 -11.14 -15.16
N LEU A 314 20.55 -10.29 -14.41
CA LEU A 314 20.81 -8.86 -14.43
C LEU A 314 22.25 -8.52 -14.01
N ARG A 315 22.77 -9.20 -13.00
CA ARG A 315 24.12 -9.00 -12.47
C ARG A 315 25.20 -9.60 -13.38
N ASP A 316 24.99 -10.82 -13.87
CA ASP A 316 26.02 -11.64 -14.54
C ASP A 316 26.02 -11.43 -16.07
N ASP A 317 24.84 -11.36 -16.69
CA ASP A 317 24.67 -11.27 -18.15
C ASP A 317 24.31 -9.86 -18.63
N GLY A 318 23.96 -8.98 -17.68
CA GLY A 318 23.64 -7.58 -17.92
C GLY A 318 22.22 -7.34 -18.46
N LEU A 319 21.90 -6.05 -18.63
CA LEU A 319 20.56 -5.59 -18.99
C LEU A 319 20.07 -6.14 -20.34
N HIS A 320 20.95 -6.24 -21.34
CA HIS A 320 20.53 -6.67 -22.68
C HIS A 320 19.97 -8.09 -22.67
N ALA A 321 20.66 -9.01 -21.97
CA ALA A 321 20.20 -10.38 -21.82
C ALA A 321 18.83 -10.44 -21.13
N LEU A 322 18.68 -9.74 -19.99
CA LEU A 322 17.41 -9.70 -19.26
C LEU A 322 16.26 -9.13 -20.09
N SER A 323 16.50 -8.04 -20.83
CA SER A 323 15.45 -7.42 -21.66
C SER A 323 14.90 -8.36 -22.72
N VAL A 324 15.76 -9.18 -23.36
CA VAL A 324 15.31 -10.18 -24.35
C VAL A 324 14.37 -11.19 -23.71
N TYR A 325 14.66 -11.64 -22.50
CA TYR A 325 13.83 -12.59 -21.77
C TYR A 325 12.47 -11.99 -21.35
N LEU A 326 12.47 -10.74 -20.88
CA LEU A 326 11.26 -10.01 -20.47
C LEU A 326 10.36 -9.65 -21.67
N GLU A 327 10.94 -9.26 -22.81
CA GLU A 327 10.19 -8.89 -24.02
C GLU A 327 9.54 -10.09 -24.70
N ARG A 328 10.21 -11.25 -24.66
CA ARG A 328 9.69 -12.52 -25.20
C ARG A 328 8.62 -13.17 -24.33
N GLY A 329 8.27 -12.58 -23.18
CA GLY A 329 7.32 -13.17 -22.24
C GLY A 329 7.82 -14.52 -21.70
N THR A 330 9.13 -14.66 -21.52
CA THR A 330 9.76 -15.86 -20.92
C THR A 330 10.07 -15.69 -19.43
N TYR A 331 9.74 -14.52 -18.86
CA TYR A 331 9.76 -14.15 -17.45
C TYR A 331 8.46 -13.48 -17.04
#